data_AF-A0A7C7ZUN3-F1
#
_entry.id   AF-A0A7C7ZUN3-F1
#
_cell.length_a   1.000
_cell.length_b   1.000
_cell.length_c   1.000
_cell.angle_alpha   90.00
_cell.angle_beta   90.00
_cell.angle_gamma   90.00
#
_symmetry.space_group_name_H-M   'P 1'
#
loop_
_entity.id
_entity.type
_entity.pdbx_description
1 polymer ?
#
loop_
_entity_poly.entity_id
_entity_poly.type
_entity_poly.pdbx_seq_one_letter_code
_entity_poly.pdbx_strand_id
1 'polypeptide(L)' 'MSDENSSKIPHKPSSEELRGRVKFEVYGEEMVEKTVKLSGNSGRVYLPPDWVGCQVKIIRVD' A
#
# COMPACT_ATOMS: atom_id res chain seq x y z
N MET A 1 -23.43 23.38 19.18
CA MET A 1 -23.69 22.11 19.87
C MET A 1 -25.04 21.66 19.35
N SER A 2 -25.16 20.71 18.44
CA SER A 2 -24.65 19.35 18.53
C SER A 2 -24.40 18.77 17.13
N ASP A 3 -23.30 18.02 17.06
CA ASP A 3 -22.77 17.30 15.91
C ASP A 3 -23.74 16.25 15.37
N GLU A 4 -23.96 16.23 14.05
CA GLU A 4 -24.54 15.07 13.37
C GLU A 4 -23.45 14.41 12.52
N ASN A 5 -22.84 13.41 13.15
CA ASN A 5 -21.86 12.48 12.59
C ASN A 5 -22.47 11.73 11.40
N SER A 6 -22.24 12.23 10.18
CA SER A 6 -22.58 11.52 8.94
C SER A 6 -21.69 10.29 8.82
N SER A 7 -22.25 9.15 9.21
CA SER A 7 -21.70 7.82 9.01
C SER A 7 -21.31 7.64 7.54
N LYS A 8 -20.00 7.69 7.26
CA LYS A 8 -19.43 7.35 5.95
C LYS A 8 -19.84 5.93 5.58
N ILE A 9 -20.86 5.81 4.73
CA ILE A 9 -21.18 4.58 4.02
C ILE A 9 -19.93 4.20 3.20
N PRO A 10 -19.38 2.99 3.33
CA PRO A 10 -18.26 2.58 2.49
C PRO A 10 -18.73 2.53 1.04
N HIS A 11 -18.23 3.46 0.23
CA HIS A 11 -18.51 3.51 -1.20
C HIS A 11 -17.99 2.22 -1.85
N LYS A 12 -18.89 1.27 -2.12
CA LYS A 12 -18.55 0.02 -2.79
C LYS A 12 -18.22 0.37 -4.24
N PRO A 13 -16.99 0.13 -4.72
CA PRO A 13 -16.60 0.50 -6.09
C PRO A 13 -17.48 -0.24 -7.09
N SER A 14 -17.92 0.48 -8.11
CA SER A 14 -18.76 -0.02 -9.18
C SER A 14 -17.99 -1.02 -10.06
N SER A 15 -18.71 -1.95 -10.71
CA SER A 15 -18.13 -3.01 -11.55
C SER A 15 -17.31 -2.49 -12.74
N GLU A 16 -17.52 -1.24 -13.15
CA GLU A 16 -16.73 -0.59 -14.20
C GLU A 16 -15.35 -0.13 -13.71
N GLU A 17 -15.24 0.30 -12.46
CA GLU A 17 -13.97 0.73 -11.83
C GLU A 17 -13.04 -0.45 -11.49
N LEU A 18 -13.58 -1.68 -11.50
CA LEU A 18 -12.83 -2.90 -11.25
C LEU A 18 -12.23 -3.51 -12.53
N ARG A 19 -12.61 -3.06 -13.73
CA ARG A 19 -12.01 -3.56 -14.98
C ARG A 19 -10.53 -3.17 -15.02
N GLY A 20 -9.66 -4.16 -14.86
CA GLY A 20 -8.20 -4.01 -14.81
C GLY A 20 -7.59 -3.99 -13.40
N ARG A 21 -8.40 -4.01 -12.33
CA ARG A 21 -7.91 -4.12 -10.96
C ARG A 21 -7.70 -5.58 -10.58
N VAL A 22 -6.46 -5.93 -10.24
CA VAL A 22 -6.11 -7.26 -9.70
C VAL A 22 -6.04 -7.16 -8.18
N LYS A 23 -6.71 -8.09 -7.48
CA LYS A 23 -6.57 -8.23 -6.03
C LYS A 23 -5.40 -9.18 -5.74
N PHE A 24 -4.42 -8.71 -4.98
CA PHE A 24 -3.36 -9.55 -4.44
C PHE A 24 -3.62 -9.81 -2.96
N GLU A 25 -3.58 -11.07 -2.56
CA GLU A 25 -3.57 -11.49 -1.15
C GLU A 25 -2.18 -12.04 -0.83
N VAL A 26 -1.54 -11.47 0.20
CA VAL A 26 -0.18 -11.84 0.60
C VAL A 26 -0.17 -12.00 2.12
N TYR A 27 0.46 -13.09 2.59
CA TYR A 27 0.76 -13.31 3.99
C TYR A 27 2.16 -12.79 4.28
N GLY A 28 2.32 -12.03 5.36
CA GLY A 28 3.58 -11.48 5.81
C GLY A 28 3.50 -11.11 7.29
N GLU A 29 4.66 -10.91 7.91
CA GLU A 29 4.74 -10.55 9.33
C GLU A 29 4.48 -9.06 9.55
N GLU A 30 5.00 -8.22 8.66
CA GLU A 30 4.90 -6.76 8.75
C GLU A 30 4.75 -6.11 7.36
N MET A 31 4.01 -5.01 7.28
CA MET A 31 3.85 -4.19 6.06
C MET A 31 4.29 -2.76 6.33
N VAL A 32 5.19 -2.24 5.48
CA VAL A 32 5.68 -0.87 5.55
C VAL A 32 5.52 -0.20 4.19
N GLU A 33 4.87 0.97 4.17
CA GLU A 33 4.72 1.78 2.97
C GLU A 33 5.78 2.89 2.92
N LYS A 34 6.48 3.01 1.79
CA LYS A 34 7.53 4.02 1.57
C LYS A 34 7.50 4.49 0.13
N THR A 35 7.73 5.78 -0.08
CA THR A 35 7.97 6.34 -1.41
C THR A 35 9.40 6.04 -1.87
N VAL A 36 9.52 5.55 -3.11
CA VAL A 36 10.82 5.34 -3.77
C VAL A 36 11.54 6.67 -3.95
N LYS A 37 12.83 6.73 -3.59
CA LYS A 37 13.68 7.91 -3.77
C LYS A 37 14.68 7.70 -4.91
N LEU A 38 15.04 8.77 -5.62
CA LEU A 38 16.01 8.71 -6.72
C LEU A 38 17.42 8.43 -6.20
N SER A 39 17.93 7.30 -6.64
CA SER A 39 19.18 6.61 -6.35
C SER A 39 20.22 6.58 -7.47
N GLY A 40 20.71 7.72 -7.99
CA GLY A 40 21.51 7.70 -9.23
C GLY A 40 20.65 7.35 -10.44
N ASN A 41 20.91 6.22 -11.09
CA ASN A 41 20.11 5.67 -12.19
C ASN A 41 19.03 4.65 -11.74
N SER A 42 18.79 4.54 -10.43
CA SER A 42 17.87 3.55 -9.84
C SER A 42 16.95 4.19 -8.79
N GLY A 43 15.89 3.51 -8.39
CA GLY A 43 15.09 3.86 -7.22
C GLY A 43 15.59 3.11 -5.98
N ARG A 44 15.62 3.75 -4.81
CA ARG A 44 15.92 3.09 -3.52
C ARG A 44 14.78 3.27 -2.54
N VAL A 45 14.56 2.23 -1.73
CA VAL A 45 13.68 2.22 -0.56
C VAL A 45 14.51 1.82 0.64
N TYR A 46 14.49 2.63 1.69
CA TYR A 46 15.14 2.30 2.96
C TYR A 46 14.15 1.57 3.85
N LEU A 47 14.51 0.35 4.24
CA LEU A 47 13.72 -0.52 5.12
C LEU A 47 14.26 -0.44 6.55
N PRO A 48 13.46 -0.83 7.56
CA PRO A 48 13.92 -0.94 8.94
C PRO A 48 15.21 -1.80 9.05
N PRO A 49 16.18 -1.43 9.91
CA PRO A 49 17.48 -2.12 10.00
C PRO A 49 17.37 -3.56 10.53
N ASP A 50 16.33 -3.85 11.31
CA ASP A 50 15.97 -5.18 11.79
C ASP A 50 15.53 -6.13 10.67
N TRP A 51 15.18 -5.61 9.48
CA TRP A 51 14.89 -6.43 8.30
C TRP A 51 16.15 -6.86 7.52
N VAL A 52 17.35 -6.48 7.97
CA VAL A 52 18.60 -6.90 7.32
C VAL A 52 18.72 -8.43 7.41
N GLY A 53 18.79 -9.08 6.25
CA GLY A 53 18.82 -10.54 6.13
C GLY A 53 17.44 -11.18 5.93
N CYS A 54 16.35 -10.43 6.06
CA CYS A 54 15.00 -10.92 5.79
C CYS A 54 14.70 -10.95 4.28
N GLN A 55 13.87 -11.91 3.86
CA GLN A 55 13.36 -11.96 2.49
C GLN A 55 12.15 -11.03 2.34
N VAL A 56 12.27 -10.00 1.50
CA VAL A 56 11.21 -9.00 1.30
C VAL A 56 10.56 -9.12 -0.09
N LYS A 57 9.27 -8.80 -0.18
CA LYS A 57 8.53 -8.64 -1.45
C LYS A 57 8.06 -7.20 -1.56
N ILE A 58 8.30 -6.58 -2.72
CA ILE A 58 7.87 -5.19 -2.99
C ILE A 58 6.78 -5.25 -4.06
N ILE A 59 5.68 -4.54 -3.83
CA ILE A 59 4.56 -4.41 -4.76
C ILE A 59 4.47 -2.93 -5.13
N ARG A 60 4.52 -2.63 -6.43
CA ARG A 60 4.23 -1.29 -6.95
C ARG A 60 2.72 -1.08 -6.96
N VAL A 61 2.24 0.03 -6.39
CA VAL A 61 0.81 0.29 -6.17
C VAL A 61 0.29 1.55 -6.90
N ASP A 62 1.18 2.26 -7.60
CA ASP A 62 0.91 3.47 -8.39
C ASP A 62 0.81 3.22 -9.90
#